data_AF-A0AAN6MWM5-F1
#
_entry.id   AF-A0AAN6MWM5-F1
#
_cell.length_a   1.000
_cell.length_b   1.000
_cell.length_c   1.000
_cell.angle_alpha   90.00
_cell.angle_beta   90.00
_cell.angle_gamma   90.00
#
_symmetry.space_group_name_H-M   'P 1'
#
loop_
_entity.id
_entity.type
_entity.pdbx_description
1 polymer ?
#
loop_
_entity_poly.entity_id
_entity_poly.type
_entity_poly.pdbx_seq_one_letter_code
_entity_poly.pdbx_strand_id
1 'polypeptide(L)' 'MSDNMFRVIIVGAGPVGLYMAHALMAANIEFVVLEQQATVLNYSGALILGK' A
#
# COMPACT_ATOMS: atom_id res chain seq x y z
N MET A 1 12.14 -4.59 -29.67
CA MET A 1 11.05 -5.41 -29.12
C MET A 1 10.59 -4.71 -27.86
N SER A 2 9.44 -4.04 -27.89
CA SER A 2 8.89 -3.39 -26.70
C SER A 2 8.33 -4.49 -25.80
N ASP A 3 9.14 -4.91 -24.83
CA ASP A 3 8.68 -5.73 -23.72
C ASP A 3 7.71 -4.87 -22.91
N ASN A 4 6.41 -4.98 -23.21
CA ASN A 4 5.38 -4.16 -22.59
C ASN A 4 5.09 -4.73 -21.20
N MET A 5 6.05 -4.51 -20.30
CA MET A 5 6.05 -5.01 -18.94
C MET A 5 4.80 -4.47 -18.23
N PHE A 6 3.88 -5.38 -17.88
CA PHE A 6 2.66 -5.02 -17.19
C PHE A 6 2.99 -4.59 -15.76
N ARG A 7 2.61 -3.36 -15.41
CA ARG A 7 2.86 -2.76 -14.09
C ARG A 7 1.57 -2.20 -13.52
N VAL A 8 1.39 -2.38 -12.22
CA VAL A 8 0.19 -1.91 -11.50
C VAL A 8 0.54 -0.73 -10.58
N ILE A 9 -0.27 0.33 -10.61
CA ILE A 9 -0.19 1.42 -9.64
C ILE A 9 -1.38 1.30 -8.70
N ILE A 10 -1.11 1.12 -7.41
CA ILE A 10 -2.13 1.06 -6.35
C ILE A 10 -2.14 2.41 -5.64
N VAL A 11 -3.30 3.08 -5.59
CA VAL A 11 -3.47 4.35 -4.87
C VAL A 11 -4.18 4.06 -3.54
N GLY A 12 -3.50 4.35 -2.44
CA GLY A 12 -3.93 4.07 -1.07
C GLY A 12 -3.28 2.80 -0.50
N ALA A 13 -2.65 2.92 0.67
CA ALA A 13 -2.09 1.82 1.46
C ALA A 13 -2.98 1.47 2.67
N GLY A 14 -4.29 1.59 2.52
CA GLY A 14 -5.26 1.01 3.45
C GLY A 14 -5.30 -0.53 3.36
N PRO A 15 -6.15 -1.20 4.16
CA PRO A 15 -6.24 -2.66 4.18
C PRO A 15 -6.47 -3.29 2.80
N VAL A 16 -7.31 -2.68 1.97
CA VAL A 16 -7.61 -3.15 0.61
C VAL A 16 -6.40 -3.01 -0.31
N GLY A 17 -5.72 -1.86 -0.29
CA GLY A 17 -4.55 -1.61 -1.12
C GLY A 17 -3.37 -2.51 -0.76
N LEU A 18 -3.13 -2.72 0.54
CA LEU A 18 -2.10 -3.64 1.02
C LEU A 18 -2.44 -5.11 0.74
N TYR A 19 -3.71 -5.50 0.82
CA TYR A 19 -4.14 -6.84 0.40
C TYR A 19 -3.88 -7.07 -1.09
N MET A 20 -4.21 -6.10 -1.94
CA MET A 20 -3.95 -6.17 -3.38
C MET A 20 -2.44 -6.22 -3.66
N ALA A 21 -1.63 -5.40 -3.00
CA ALA A 21 -0.18 -5.45 -3.10
C ALA A 21 0.37 -6.83 -2.74
N HIS A 22 -0.14 -7.43 -1.66
CA HIS A 22 0.23 -8.78 -1.25
C HIS A 22 -0.13 -9.84 -2.30
N ALA A 23 -1.33 -9.77 -2.88
CA ALA A 23 -1.75 -10.69 -3.93
C ALA A 23 -0.89 -10.57 -5.20
N LEU A 24 -0.56 -9.34 -5.62
CA LEU A 24 0.31 -9.08 -6.77
C LEU A 24 1.74 -9.54 -6.52
N MET A 25 2.25 -9.36 -5.29
CA MET A 25 3.55 -9.89 -4.88
C MET A 25 3.58 -11.41 -4.98
N ALA A 26 2.55 -12.10 -4.47
CA ALA A 26 2.43 -13.56 -4.57
C ALA A 26 2.34 -14.07 -6.02
N ALA A 27 1.79 -13.24 -6.92
CA ALA A 27 1.67 -13.53 -8.35
C ALA A 27 2.91 -13.13 -9.18
N ASN A 28 3.97 -12.60 -8.56
CA ASN A 28 5.15 -12.03 -9.24
C ASN A 28 4.81 -10.95 -10.28
N ILE A 29 3.82 -10.11 -10.00
CA ILE A 29 3.45 -8.96 -10.83
C ILE A 29 4.12 -7.71 -10.26
N GLU A 30 4.74 -6.90 -11.12
CA GLU A 30 5.39 -5.66 -10.71
C GLU A 30 4.34 -4.59 -10.35
N PHE A 31 4.49 -3.95 -9.19
CA PHE A 31 3.59 -2.90 -8.75
C PHE A 31 4.29 -1.82 -7.92
N VAL A 32 3.64 -0.67 -7.82
CA VAL A 32 3.97 0.41 -6.90
C VAL A 32 2.73 0.81 -6.11
N VAL A 33 2.91 1.07 -4.81
CA VAL A 33 1.85 1.60 -3.93
C VAL A 33 2.14 3.06 -3.64
N LEU A 34 1.16 3.93 -3.85
CA LEU A 34 1.21 5.34 -3.52
C LEU A 34 0.30 5.59 -2.32
N GLU A 35 0.85 6.11 -1.23
CA GLU A 35 0.08 6.49 -0.03
C GLU A 35 0.39 7.94 0.34
N GLN A 36 -0.64 8.68 0.71
CA GLN A 36 -0.49 10.09 1.09
C GLN A 36 0.12 10.26 2.49
N GLN A 37 -0.09 9.28 3.38
CA GLN A 37 0.47 9.29 4.72
C GLN A 37 1.91 8.78 4.73
N ALA A 38 2.80 9.47 5.46
CA ALA A 38 4.19 9.05 5.63
C ALA A 38 4.34 7.82 6.55
N THR A 39 3.31 7.47 7.31
CA THR A 39 3.30 6.34 8.24
C THR A 39 1.95 5.62 8.19
N VAL A 40 1.98 4.30 8.34
CA VAL A 40 0.78 3.47 8.47
C VAL A 40 0.11 3.72 9.84
N LEU A 41 0.89 4.10 10.85
CA LEU A 41 0.41 4.36 12.20
C LEU A 41 0.04 5.83 12.35
N ASN A 42 -1.26 6.11 12.45
CA ASN A 42 -1.73 7.42 12.88
C ASN A 42 -1.92 7.41 14.40
N TYR A 43 -0.96 8.00 15.12
CA TYR A 43 -1.01 8.12 16.59
C TYR A 43 -2.03 9.16 17.09
N SER A 44 -2.69 9.90 16.19
CA SER A 44 -3.55 11.03 16.57
C SER A 44 -5.00 10.66 16.90
N GLY A 45 -5.34 9.37 17.10
CA GLY A 45 -6.73 8.94 17.12
C GLY A 45 -7.21 7.96 18.18
N ALA A 46 -6.35 7.37 19.03
CA ALA A 46 -6.83 6.39 20.00
C ALA A 46 -6.00 6.36 21.29
N LEU A 47 -6.57 6.95 22.34
CA LEU A 47 -6.31 6.60 23.75
C LEU A 47 -4.91 6.88 24.32
N ILE A 48 -4.57 8.15 24.57
CA ILE A 48 -3.69 8.51 25.71
C ILE A 48 -4.41 9.56 26.56
N LEU A 49 -5.33 9.09 27.41
CA LEU A 49 -5.57 9.72 28.71
C LEU A 49 -4.63 8.98 29.68
N GLY A 50 -3.58 9.67 30.12
CA GLY A 50 -2.55 9.11 30.96
C GLY A 50 -1.65 10.19 31.55
N LYS A 51 -2.27 11.22 32.13
CA LYS A 51 -1.72 12.00 33.23
C LYS A 51 -2.82 12.17 34.27
#